data_AF-A0AB34JUJ7-F1
#
_entry.id   AF-A0AB34JUJ7-F1
#
_cell.length_a   1.000
_cell.length_b   1.000
_cell.length_c   1.000
_cell.angle_alpha   90.00
_cell.angle_beta   90.00
_cell.angle_gamma   90.00
#
_symmetry.space_group_name_H-M   'P 1'
#
loop_
_entity.id
_entity.type
_entity.pdbx_description
1 polymer ?
#
loop_
_entity_poly.entity_id
_entity_poly.type
_entity_poly.pdbx_seq_one_letter_code
_entity_poly.pdbx_strand_id
1 'polypeptide(L)'
;MGLKESFKKISGVVGGDLLCACGGPRKRTSIEEGEDKLCKSNATSNANVPPVAPPVNVMQCSLIFSSVNGGCFILQWSHGPLPEEALASFIPSKPVPPYKLKGDGREQLIRDAGGPNARKFYEGWIAFIRTAAAYEGKLTLMKNLDFRPVALYTLDTEHAVRKHPFNEELGFVNLQAVAIVPALSRDLDVLKADVNFFKGAGERIGCSCSFGDSERASMMSTRTSSANIELSGAQKDTINATGEVPASAPA
;
A
#
# COMPACT_ATOMS: atom_id res chain seq x y z
N MET A 1 11.37 4.42 43.93
CA MET A 1 10.92 3.00 43.93
C MET A 1 11.22 2.44 42.55
N GLY A 2 12.14 1.47 42.44
CA GLY A 2 12.60 0.98 41.14
C GLY A 2 11.90 -0.32 40.74
N LEU A 3 11.33 -0.37 39.54
CA LEU A 3 10.95 -1.65 38.90
C LEU A 3 12.19 -2.27 38.26
N LYS A 4 12.43 -3.55 38.56
CA LYS A 4 13.52 -4.34 37.96
C LYS A 4 13.00 -5.03 36.71
N GLU A 5 13.55 -4.70 35.55
CA GLU A 5 13.31 -5.45 34.32
C GLU A 5 13.87 -6.87 34.45
N SER A 6 13.09 -7.87 34.00
CA SER A 6 13.49 -9.28 34.01
C SER A 6 13.65 -9.80 32.58
N PHE A 7 14.85 -9.64 32.03
CA PHE A 7 15.21 -10.21 30.72
C PHE A 7 15.35 -11.73 30.80
N LYS A 8 14.36 -12.46 30.28
CA LYS A 8 14.39 -13.93 30.21
C LYS A 8 15.18 -14.38 28.99
N LYS A 9 16.49 -14.59 29.18
CA LYS A 9 17.42 -15.15 28.19
C LYS A 9 17.04 -16.59 27.86
N ILE A 10 16.62 -16.85 26.61
CA ILE A 10 16.39 -18.21 26.09
C ILE A 10 17.49 -18.51 25.07
N SER A 11 18.51 -19.23 25.51
CA SER A 11 19.54 -19.83 24.63
C SER A 11 19.14 -21.26 24.31
N GLY A 12 18.71 -21.52 23.08
CA GLY A 12 18.49 -22.86 22.55
C GLY A 12 19.51 -23.19 21.46
N VAL A 13 20.47 -24.06 21.77
CA VAL A 13 21.49 -24.56 20.82
C VAL A 13 21.30 -26.06 20.65
N VAL A 14 20.90 -26.45 19.44
CA VAL A 14 21.14 -27.73 18.75
C VAL A 14 20.72 -27.47 17.29
N GLY A 15 21.46 -27.85 16.26
CA GLY A 15 22.45 -28.92 16.18
C GLY A 15 21.97 -29.86 15.08
N GLY A 16 22.44 -29.67 13.85
CA GLY A 16 21.80 -30.23 12.66
C GLY A 16 22.65 -30.07 11.41
N ASP A 17 23.89 -30.56 11.45
CA ASP A 17 24.72 -30.70 10.26
C ASP A 17 24.08 -31.69 9.28
N LEU A 18 23.61 -31.19 8.14
CA LEU A 18 23.25 -32.03 7.00
C LEU A 18 24.14 -31.65 5.80
N LEU A 19 25.35 -32.21 5.81
CA LEU A 19 26.21 -32.27 4.63
C LEU A 19 25.47 -33.00 3.50
N CYS A 20 25.15 -32.30 2.42
CA CYS A 20 24.84 -32.92 1.14
C CYS A 20 25.97 -32.61 0.14
N ALA A 21 27.00 -33.46 0.16
CA ALA A 21 28.11 -33.38 -0.78
C ALA A 21 27.79 -34.19 -2.05
N CYS A 22 27.48 -33.50 -3.15
CA CYS A 22 27.43 -34.07 -4.49
C CYS A 22 28.08 -33.10 -5.49
N GLY A 23 29.41 -33.14 -5.56
CA GLY A 23 30.17 -32.40 -6.56
C GLY A 23 30.01 -33.03 -7.96
N GLY A 24 29.60 -32.23 -8.94
CA GLY A 24 29.53 -32.62 -10.35
C GLY A 24 30.54 -31.84 -11.20
N PRO A 25 31.49 -32.48 -11.90
CA PRO A 25 32.46 -31.78 -12.73
C PRO A 25 31.80 -31.26 -14.02
N ARG A 26 31.52 -29.95 -14.09
CA ARG A 26 31.14 -29.31 -15.36
C ARG A 26 32.38 -28.99 -16.18
N LYS A 27 32.42 -29.56 -17.39
CA LYS A 27 33.55 -29.46 -18.33
C LYS A 27 33.79 -28.00 -18.74
N ARG A 28 35.06 -27.58 -18.71
CA ARG A 28 35.54 -26.39 -19.44
C ARG A 28 35.33 -26.63 -20.94
N THR A 29 34.55 -25.76 -21.58
CA THR A 29 34.60 -25.56 -23.03
C THR A 29 35.33 -24.24 -23.28
N SER A 30 36.59 -24.34 -23.66
CA SER A 30 37.37 -23.22 -24.20
C SER A 30 36.89 -22.95 -25.63
N ILE A 31 36.30 -21.78 -25.88
CA ILE A 31 36.00 -21.29 -27.23
C ILE A 31 36.37 -19.81 -27.31
N GLU A 32 37.51 -19.59 -27.98
CA GLU A 32 37.85 -18.49 -28.89
C GLU A 32 37.86 -17.04 -28.38
N GLU A 33 39.10 -16.52 -28.30
CA GLU A 33 39.43 -15.11 -28.23
C GLU A 33 39.05 -14.43 -29.55
N GLY A 34 38.15 -13.45 -29.50
CA GLY A 34 37.65 -12.70 -30.66
C GLY A 34 38.11 -11.25 -30.65
N GLU A 35 39.04 -10.94 -31.54
CA GLU A 35 39.83 -9.71 -31.68
C GLU A 35 39.09 -8.36 -31.51
N ASP A 36 39.73 -7.51 -30.71
CA ASP A 36 39.73 -6.04 -30.72
C ASP A 36 39.06 -5.32 -31.90
N LYS A 37 37.88 -4.74 -31.67
CA LYS A 37 37.38 -3.60 -32.46
C LYS A 37 37.26 -2.32 -31.62
N LEU A 38 38.38 -1.61 -31.58
CA LEU A 38 38.54 -0.23 -31.13
C LEU A 38 37.57 0.73 -31.86
N CYS A 39 36.35 0.88 -31.36
CA CYS A 39 35.43 1.93 -31.79
C CYS A 39 35.87 3.27 -31.18
N LYS A 40 36.37 4.15 -32.05
CA LYS A 40 36.93 5.46 -31.66
C LYS A 40 35.86 6.35 -31.01
N SER A 41 36.30 7.06 -29.98
CA SER A 41 35.52 8.03 -29.20
C SER A 41 34.98 9.18 -30.05
N ASN A 42 33.66 9.29 -30.15
CA ASN A 42 32.99 10.56 -30.45
C ASN A 42 32.51 11.18 -29.14
N ALA A 43 33.43 11.90 -28.48
CA ALA A 43 33.13 12.67 -27.27
C ALA A 43 32.35 13.95 -27.62
N THR A 44 31.06 13.78 -27.92
CA THR A 44 30.18 14.91 -28.29
C THR A 44 29.60 15.57 -27.04
N SER A 45 30.24 16.68 -26.65
CA SER A 45 29.73 17.78 -25.81
C SER A 45 29.02 17.42 -24.49
N ASN A 46 29.68 17.74 -23.38
CA ASN A 46 29.03 18.10 -22.11
C ASN A 46 27.96 19.18 -22.36
N ALA A 47 26.70 18.77 -22.47
CA ALA A 47 25.58 19.68 -22.23
C ALA A 47 25.54 19.94 -20.71
N ASN A 48 26.14 21.06 -20.30
CA ASN A 48 25.98 21.61 -18.96
C ASN A 48 24.53 22.09 -18.80
N VAL A 49 23.61 21.14 -18.64
CA VAL A 49 22.20 21.42 -18.34
C VAL A 49 22.17 21.98 -16.92
N PRO A 50 21.83 23.27 -16.72
CA PRO A 50 21.69 23.80 -15.38
C PRO A 50 20.62 22.98 -14.65
N PRO A 51 20.80 22.69 -13.35
CA PRO A 51 19.83 21.88 -12.60
C PRO A 51 18.46 22.54 -12.70
N VAL A 52 17.55 21.92 -13.44
CA VAL A 52 16.20 22.43 -13.69
C VAL A 52 15.49 22.43 -12.34
N ALA A 53 15.38 23.62 -11.75
CA ALA A 53 14.70 23.80 -10.48
C ALA A 53 13.27 23.25 -10.62
N PRO A 54 12.81 22.37 -9.70
CA PRO A 54 11.50 21.76 -9.83
C PRO A 54 10.42 22.84 -9.85
N PRO A 55 9.39 22.71 -10.72
CA PRO A 55 8.33 23.71 -10.84
C PRO A 55 7.64 23.92 -9.49
N VAL A 56 7.77 25.14 -8.95
CA VAL A 56 7.66 25.44 -7.51
C VAL A 56 6.24 25.28 -6.93
N ASN A 57 5.22 25.02 -7.76
CA ASN A 57 3.80 24.98 -7.38
C ASN A 57 3.04 23.74 -7.88
N VAL A 58 3.70 22.59 -8.04
CA VAL A 58 2.97 21.33 -8.27
C VAL A 58 2.17 20.98 -7.01
N MET A 59 0.86 20.75 -7.18
CA MET A 59 -0.01 20.21 -6.14
C MET A 59 0.23 18.71 -6.03
N GLN A 60 0.45 18.20 -4.82
CA GLN A 60 0.76 16.80 -4.60
C GLN A 60 0.22 16.29 -3.26
N CYS A 61 0.16 14.97 -3.14
CA CYS A 61 -0.31 14.26 -1.97
C CYS A 61 0.79 13.33 -1.45
N SER A 62 1.11 13.37 -0.17
CA SER A 62 2.13 12.53 0.47
C SER A 62 1.52 11.58 1.50
N LEU A 63 2.06 10.36 1.57
CA LEU A 63 1.81 9.40 2.65
C LEU A 63 2.91 9.52 3.69
N ILE A 64 2.56 9.90 4.91
CA ILE A 64 3.49 10.02 6.04
C ILE A 64 3.05 9.03 7.13
N PHE A 65 4.00 8.37 7.76
CA PHE A 65 3.74 7.56 8.96
C PHE A 65 4.23 8.29 10.19
N SER A 66 3.31 8.56 11.13
CA SER A 66 3.66 9.09 12.45
C SER A 66 3.58 7.96 13.47
N SER A 67 4.61 7.79 14.31
CA SER A 67 4.66 6.76 15.37
C SER A 67 3.74 7.04 16.56
N VAL A 68 3.16 8.25 16.64
CA VAL A 68 2.29 8.70 17.73
C VAL A 68 1.06 7.79 17.86
N ASN A 69 0.63 7.51 19.10
CA ASN A 69 -0.55 6.70 19.43
C ASN A 69 -0.61 5.33 18.72
N GLY A 70 0.47 4.55 18.80
CA GLY A 70 0.53 3.20 18.21
C GLY A 70 0.72 3.20 16.69
N GLY A 71 1.13 4.33 16.11
CA GLY A 71 1.38 4.49 14.68
C GLY A 71 0.12 4.83 13.89
N CYS A 72 0.17 5.84 13.04
CA CYS A 72 -0.90 6.18 12.12
C CYS A 72 -0.36 6.65 10.76
N PHE A 73 -1.13 6.41 9.71
CA PHE A 73 -0.87 6.99 8.40
C PHE A 73 -1.62 8.31 8.26
N ILE A 74 -0.89 9.33 7.83
CA ILE A 74 -1.38 10.67 7.54
C ILE A 74 -1.20 10.90 6.04
N LEU A 75 -2.29 11.27 5.39
CA LEU A 75 -2.29 11.80 4.05
C LEU A 75 -2.11 13.31 4.16
N GLN A 76 -1.11 13.88 3.48
CA GLN A 76 -0.86 15.32 3.48
C GLN A 76 -0.89 15.88 2.05
N TRP A 77 -1.84 16.77 1.78
CA TRP A 77 -1.86 17.61 0.58
C TRP A 77 -0.93 18.81 0.76
N SER A 78 -0.17 19.15 -0.28
CA SER A 78 0.75 20.30 -0.25
C SER A 78 1.01 20.86 -1.65
N HIS A 79 1.35 22.15 -1.69
CA HIS A 79 2.01 22.78 -2.83
C HIS A 79 3.50 22.91 -2.53
N GLY A 80 4.37 22.59 -3.49
CA GLY A 80 5.81 22.76 -3.35
C GLY A 80 6.57 21.47 -3.00
N PRO A 81 7.65 21.52 -2.20
CA PRO A 81 8.55 20.39 -1.99
C PRO A 81 7.91 19.24 -1.22
N LEU A 82 8.34 18.01 -1.54
CA LEU A 82 7.93 16.80 -0.81
C LEU A 82 8.50 16.83 0.62
N PRO A 83 7.70 16.47 1.65
CA PRO A 83 8.23 16.25 3.00
C PRO A 83 9.28 15.13 3.00
N GLU A 84 10.40 15.34 3.69
CA GLU A 84 11.45 14.32 3.85
C GLU A 84 10.91 13.02 4.48
N GLU A 85 9.87 13.12 5.30
CA GLU A 85 9.20 11.99 5.95
C GLU A 85 8.25 11.20 5.03
N ALA A 86 7.98 11.65 3.80
CA ALA A 86 7.08 10.99 2.87
C ALA A 86 7.57 9.58 2.48
N LEU A 87 6.70 8.58 2.64
CA LEU A 87 6.92 7.19 2.25
C LEU A 87 6.60 6.95 0.77
N ALA A 88 5.54 7.62 0.31
CA ALA A 88 5.11 7.67 -1.07
C ALA A 88 4.41 9.00 -1.34
N SER A 89 4.34 9.38 -2.59
CA SER A 89 3.62 10.57 -3.04
C SER A 89 2.78 10.25 -4.27
N PHE A 90 1.78 11.07 -4.57
CA PHE A 90 1.18 11.12 -5.90
C PHE A 90 0.89 12.54 -6.35
N ILE A 91 1.06 12.77 -7.65
CA ILE A 91 0.62 13.99 -8.33
C ILE A 91 -0.76 13.70 -8.91
N PRO A 92 -1.84 14.37 -8.45
CA PRO A 92 -3.19 14.16 -8.96
C PRO A 92 -3.34 14.70 -10.39
N SER A 93 -4.06 13.98 -11.26
CA SER A 93 -4.46 14.51 -12.57
C SER A 93 -5.75 15.34 -12.48
N LYS A 94 -6.60 15.04 -11.50
CA LYS A 94 -7.84 15.79 -11.21
C LYS A 94 -7.60 16.97 -10.27
N PRO A 95 -8.34 18.09 -10.41
CA PRO A 95 -8.26 19.21 -9.48
C PRO A 95 -8.64 18.77 -8.06
N VAL A 96 -7.85 19.19 -7.08
CA VAL A 96 -8.08 18.85 -5.67
C VAL A 96 -9.03 19.88 -5.06
N PRO A 97 -10.14 19.46 -4.42
CA PRO A 97 -11.08 20.39 -3.79
C PRO A 97 -10.42 21.26 -2.71
N PRO A 98 -10.66 22.60 -2.66
CA PRO A 98 -9.99 23.48 -1.70
C PRO A 98 -10.18 23.10 -0.22
N TYR A 99 -11.24 22.37 0.14
CA TYR A 99 -11.44 21.92 1.51
C TYR A 99 -10.39 20.88 1.96
N LYS A 100 -9.76 20.13 1.03
CA LYS A 100 -8.68 19.17 1.32
C LYS A 100 -7.36 19.84 1.72
N LEU A 101 -7.22 21.15 1.47
CA LEU A 101 -6.07 21.98 1.85
C LEU A 101 -6.26 22.68 3.21
N LYS A 102 -7.44 22.58 3.84
CA LYS A 102 -7.68 23.15 5.18
C LYS A 102 -6.91 22.36 6.23
N GLY A 103 -6.39 23.04 7.27
CA GLY A 103 -5.67 22.39 8.38
C GLY A 103 -4.39 21.69 7.92
N ASP A 104 -3.48 22.44 7.30
CA ASP A 104 -2.20 21.96 6.74
C ASP A 104 -2.32 20.85 5.69
N GLY A 105 -3.52 20.65 5.14
CA GLY A 105 -3.84 19.61 4.17
C GLY A 105 -3.80 18.19 4.73
N ARG A 106 -3.85 18.01 6.06
CA ARG A 106 -3.63 16.73 6.74
C ARG A 106 -4.93 15.98 7.04
N GLU A 107 -5.01 14.72 6.60
CA GLU A 107 -6.11 13.80 6.83
C GLU A 107 -5.55 12.46 7.35
N GLN A 108 -6.04 11.97 8.50
CA GLN A 108 -5.59 10.70 9.05
C GLN A 108 -6.31 9.54 8.35
N LEU A 109 -5.56 8.66 7.69
CA LEU A 109 -6.12 7.52 6.94
C LEU A 109 -6.49 6.34 7.86
N ILE A 110 -5.59 5.94 8.76
CA ILE A 110 -5.80 4.80 9.66
C ILE A 110 -4.99 4.95 10.95
N ARG A 111 -5.53 4.42 12.04
CA ARG A 111 -4.95 4.40 13.40
C ARG A 111 -4.46 2.99 13.77
N ASP A 112 -3.50 2.91 14.68
CA ASP A 112 -2.85 1.70 15.17
C ASP A 112 -2.09 0.89 14.08
N ALA A 113 -1.62 1.57 13.03
CA ALA A 113 -0.86 0.96 11.94
C ALA A 113 0.54 0.48 12.39
N GLY A 114 1.12 1.07 13.43
CA GLY A 114 2.36 0.61 14.06
C GLY A 114 2.18 -0.55 15.04
N GLY A 115 0.93 -0.95 15.32
CA GLY A 115 0.61 -1.99 16.29
C GLY A 115 1.05 -3.42 15.90
N PRO A 116 0.78 -4.40 16.78
CA PRO A 116 1.09 -5.81 16.52
C PRO A 116 0.28 -6.39 15.35
N ASN A 117 -0.89 -5.81 15.06
CA ASN A 117 -1.68 -6.17 13.89
C ASN A 117 -1.11 -5.53 12.62
N ALA A 118 -0.23 -6.25 11.94
CA ALA A 118 0.38 -5.79 10.68
C ALA A 118 -0.64 -5.55 9.55
N ARG A 119 -1.86 -6.09 9.61
CA ARG A 119 -2.88 -5.93 8.57
C ARG A 119 -3.29 -4.46 8.39
N LYS A 120 -3.54 -3.73 9.50
CA LYS A 120 -3.86 -2.29 9.49
C LYS A 120 -2.80 -1.45 8.77
N PHE A 121 -1.54 -1.89 8.82
CA PHE A 121 -0.45 -1.20 8.15
C PHE A 121 -0.57 -1.28 6.62
N TYR A 122 -0.78 -2.49 6.09
CA TYR A 122 -0.95 -2.69 4.65
C TYR A 122 -2.29 -2.12 4.15
N GLU A 123 -3.35 -2.13 4.98
CA GLU A 123 -4.61 -1.46 4.69
C GLU A 123 -4.45 0.06 4.56
N GLY A 124 -3.62 0.70 5.39
CA GLY A 124 -3.29 2.13 5.26
C GLY A 124 -2.60 2.50 3.96
N TRP A 125 -1.64 1.67 3.52
CA TRP A 125 -1.01 1.79 2.21
C TRP A 125 -2.02 1.65 1.06
N ILE A 126 -2.88 0.61 1.11
CA ILE A 126 -3.92 0.40 0.10
C ILE A 126 -4.94 1.55 0.07
N ALA A 127 -5.31 2.13 1.23
CA ALA A 127 -6.18 3.30 1.30
C ALA A 127 -5.57 4.54 0.61
N PHE A 128 -4.25 4.77 0.78
CA PHE A 128 -3.53 5.83 0.06
C PHE A 128 -3.54 5.58 -1.46
N ILE A 129 -3.27 4.34 -1.89
CA ILE A 129 -3.24 3.96 -3.31
C ILE A 129 -4.62 4.09 -3.96
N ARG A 130 -5.70 3.67 -3.29
CA ARG A 130 -7.08 3.91 -3.75
C ARG A 130 -7.37 5.41 -3.90
N THR A 131 -6.86 6.23 -2.99
CA THR A 131 -6.99 7.69 -3.09
C THR A 131 -6.24 8.22 -4.32
N ALA A 132 -5.00 7.79 -4.55
CA ALA A 132 -4.22 8.14 -5.75
C ALA A 132 -4.97 7.77 -7.05
N ALA A 133 -5.55 6.56 -7.10
CA ALA A 133 -6.34 6.09 -8.23
C ALA A 133 -7.61 6.92 -8.47
N ALA A 134 -8.33 7.34 -7.41
CA ALA A 134 -9.52 8.17 -7.53
C ALA A 134 -9.25 9.55 -8.16
N TYR A 135 -8.08 10.14 -7.84
CA TYR A 135 -7.57 11.38 -8.44
C TYR A 135 -6.87 11.18 -9.79
N GLU A 136 -6.85 9.95 -10.33
CA GLU A 136 -6.12 9.56 -11.55
C GLU A 136 -4.65 9.99 -11.51
N GLY A 137 -4.06 10.00 -10.31
CA GLY A 137 -2.72 10.51 -10.09
C GLY A 137 -1.63 9.53 -10.51
N LYS A 138 -0.41 10.05 -10.68
CA LYS A 138 0.80 9.23 -10.77
C LYS A 138 1.37 9.00 -9.37
N LEU A 139 1.44 7.75 -8.93
CA LEU A 139 1.97 7.33 -7.62
C LEU A 139 3.48 7.09 -7.72
N THR A 140 4.27 7.55 -6.76
CA THR A 140 5.69 7.24 -6.62
C THR A 140 5.96 6.70 -5.22
N LEU A 141 6.57 5.52 -5.13
CA LEU A 141 7.07 4.97 -3.87
C LEU A 141 8.44 5.59 -3.58
N MET A 142 8.60 6.30 -2.47
CA MET A 142 9.85 7.01 -2.18
C MET A 142 10.76 6.20 -1.28
N LYS A 143 10.23 5.72 -0.14
CA LYS A 143 11.01 4.99 0.87
C LYS A 143 10.17 3.99 1.66
N ASN A 144 10.87 3.05 2.27
CA ASN A 144 10.31 2.08 3.22
C ASN A 144 10.45 2.56 4.66
N LEU A 145 9.70 1.93 5.56
CA LEU A 145 9.95 1.98 7.01
C LEU A 145 10.82 0.80 7.42
N ASP A 146 11.90 1.05 8.16
CA ASP A 146 12.92 0.05 8.49
C ASP A 146 12.35 -1.16 9.24
N PHE A 147 11.38 -0.93 10.13
CA PHE A 147 10.75 -1.98 10.93
C PHE A 147 9.72 -2.82 10.16
N ARG A 148 9.26 -2.36 8.98
CA ARG A 148 8.22 -3.04 8.18
C ARG A 148 8.30 -2.61 6.70
N PRO A 149 9.32 -3.06 5.95
CA PRO A 149 9.47 -2.72 4.54
C PRO A 149 8.40 -3.41 3.68
N VAL A 150 7.85 -2.66 2.72
CA VAL A 150 6.83 -3.12 1.78
C VAL A 150 7.39 -3.31 0.37
N ALA A 151 6.69 -4.14 -0.40
CA ALA A 151 6.75 -4.17 -1.86
C ALA A 151 5.35 -3.95 -2.44
N LEU A 152 5.28 -3.22 -3.54
CA LEU A 152 4.07 -3.00 -4.33
C LEU A 152 4.07 -3.95 -5.52
N TYR A 153 3.01 -4.71 -5.67
CA TYR A 153 2.73 -5.51 -6.85
C TYR A 153 1.47 -4.99 -7.54
N THR A 154 1.52 -4.96 -8.86
CA THR A 154 0.39 -4.64 -9.74
C THR A 154 0.00 -5.86 -10.57
N LEU A 155 -1.28 -5.91 -10.94
CA LEU A 155 -1.82 -6.82 -11.94
C LEU A 155 -2.47 -5.97 -13.04
N ASP A 156 -1.98 -6.12 -14.27
CA ASP A 156 -2.55 -5.43 -15.43
C ASP A 156 -3.75 -6.18 -16.07
N THR A 157 -4.36 -5.57 -17.09
CA THR A 157 -5.45 -6.17 -17.86
C THR A 157 -5.06 -7.38 -18.70
N GLU A 158 -3.77 -7.65 -18.92
CA GLU A 158 -3.23 -8.81 -19.62
C GLU A 158 -2.85 -9.96 -18.66
N HIS A 159 -3.27 -9.83 -17.40
CA HIS A 159 -2.94 -10.70 -16.27
C HIS A 159 -1.45 -10.76 -15.94
N ALA A 160 -0.63 -9.81 -16.40
CA ALA A 160 0.78 -9.76 -16.04
C ALA A 160 0.95 -9.13 -14.65
N VAL A 161 1.75 -9.79 -13.81
CA VAL A 161 2.09 -9.31 -12.47
C VAL A 161 3.43 -8.60 -12.53
N ARG A 162 3.53 -7.40 -11.95
CA ARG A 162 4.77 -6.62 -11.89
C ARG A 162 5.05 -6.14 -10.47
N LYS A 163 6.30 -6.27 -10.04
CA LYS A 163 6.82 -5.65 -8.82
C LYS A 163 7.32 -4.25 -9.14
N HIS A 164 6.77 -3.22 -8.50
CA HIS A 164 7.24 -1.86 -8.72
C HIS A 164 8.44 -1.52 -7.82
N PRO A 165 9.53 -0.98 -8.39
CA PRO A 165 10.66 -0.46 -7.64
C PRO A 165 10.32 0.88 -6.99
N PHE A 166 11.23 1.35 -6.13
CA PHE A 166 11.17 2.69 -5.55
C PHE A 166 11.66 3.74 -6.56
N ASN A 167 11.09 4.94 -6.46
CA ASN A 167 11.34 6.12 -7.28
C ASN A 167 10.92 5.99 -8.77
N GLU A 168 10.05 5.04 -9.10
CA GLU A 168 9.36 4.96 -10.39
C GLU A 168 7.92 5.50 -10.29
N GLU A 169 7.43 6.15 -11.35
CA GLU A 169 6.02 6.59 -11.46
C GLU A 169 5.10 5.43 -11.87
N LEU A 170 4.11 5.12 -11.05
CA LEU A 170 3.00 4.21 -11.36
C LEU A 170 1.75 5.01 -11.75
N GLY A 171 1.26 4.78 -12.98
CA GLY A 171 -0.08 5.20 -13.41
C GLY A 171 -1.13 4.10 -13.18
N PHE A 172 -2.39 4.49 -12.97
CA PHE A 172 -3.52 3.57 -12.77
C PHE A 172 -4.26 3.19 -14.07
N VAL A 173 -3.63 3.39 -15.21
CA VAL A 173 -4.14 2.98 -16.53
C VAL A 173 -3.86 1.50 -16.73
N ASN A 174 -4.86 0.74 -17.20
CA ASN A 174 -4.78 -0.71 -17.44
C ASN A 174 -4.43 -1.57 -16.21
N LEU A 175 -4.59 -1.07 -14.98
CA LEU A 175 -4.46 -1.87 -13.76
C LEU A 175 -5.80 -2.49 -13.35
N GLN A 176 -5.84 -3.81 -13.19
CA GLN A 176 -6.97 -4.54 -12.60
C GLN A 176 -6.87 -4.63 -11.07
N ALA A 177 -5.67 -4.85 -10.53
CA ALA A 177 -5.47 -4.98 -9.09
C ALA A 177 -4.09 -4.50 -8.62
N VAL A 178 -4.01 -4.21 -7.32
CA VAL A 178 -2.81 -3.84 -6.59
C VAL A 178 -2.74 -4.62 -5.28
N ALA A 179 -1.55 -5.07 -4.92
CA ALA A 179 -1.26 -5.65 -3.61
C ALA A 179 -0.06 -4.97 -2.96
N ILE A 180 -0.16 -4.72 -1.66
CA ILE A 180 0.93 -4.26 -0.79
C ILE A 180 1.25 -5.40 0.16
N VAL A 181 2.49 -5.84 0.12
CA VAL A 181 2.95 -7.08 0.78
C VAL A 181 4.32 -6.83 1.46
N PRO A 182 4.76 -7.69 2.39
CA PRO A 182 6.10 -7.58 2.98
C PRO A 182 7.18 -7.65 1.88
N ALA A 183 8.22 -6.80 1.96
CA ALA A 183 9.23 -6.70 0.89
C ALA A 183 9.97 -8.01 0.57
N LEU A 184 10.06 -8.91 1.55
CA LEU A 184 10.71 -10.23 1.45
C LEU A 184 9.77 -11.36 0.98
N SER A 185 8.46 -11.09 0.85
CA SER A 185 7.50 -12.08 0.37
C SER A 185 7.71 -12.42 -1.11
N ARG A 186 7.41 -13.66 -1.49
CA ARG A 186 7.58 -14.17 -2.87
C ARG A 186 6.30 -14.75 -3.47
N ASP A 187 5.19 -14.74 -2.73
CA ASP A 187 3.92 -15.33 -3.16
C ASP A 187 3.29 -14.64 -4.39
N LEU A 188 3.71 -13.40 -4.69
CA LEU A 188 3.34 -12.64 -5.89
C LEU A 188 4.52 -12.47 -6.88
N ASP A 189 5.64 -13.18 -6.67
CA ASP A 189 6.80 -13.16 -7.57
C ASP A 189 6.57 -14.13 -8.75
N VAL A 190 5.54 -13.83 -9.54
CA VAL A 190 5.07 -14.61 -10.69
C VAL A 190 4.95 -13.71 -11.91
N LEU A 191 5.06 -14.28 -13.12
CA LEU A 191 4.93 -13.49 -14.36
C LEU A 191 3.47 -13.16 -14.71
N LYS A 192 2.54 -14.08 -14.42
CA LYS A 192 1.10 -13.92 -14.68
C LYS A 192 0.26 -14.53 -13.56
N ALA A 193 -0.92 -13.97 -13.32
CA ALA A 193 -1.86 -14.45 -12.30
C ALA A 193 -3.32 -14.14 -12.66
N ASP A 194 -4.24 -15.03 -12.28
CA ASP A 194 -5.67 -14.67 -12.23
C ASP A 194 -5.94 -13.62 -11.13
N VAL A 195 -6.98 -12.80 -11.32
CA VAL A 195 -7.38 -11.75 -10.38
C VAL A 195 -7.71 -12.32 -9.00
N ASN A 196 -8.39 -13.47 -8.92
CA ASN A 196 -8.77 -14.07 -7.65
C ASN A 196 -7.56 -14.67 -6.93
N PHE A 197 -6.63 -15.28 -7.68
CA PHE A 197 -5.35 -15.74 -7.13
C PHE A 197 -4.54 -14.56 -6.57
N PHE A 198 -4.37 -13.50 -7.37
CA PHE A 198 -3.60 -12.31 -6.97
C PHE A 198 -4.17 -11.65 -5.71
N LYS A 199 -5.50 -11.45 -5.67
CA LYS A 199 -6.19 -10.91 -4.47
C LYS A 199 -6.03 -11.83 -3.26
N GLY A 200 -6.32 -13.12 -3.42
CA GLY A 200 -6.27 -14.09 -2.33
C GLY A 200 -4.87 -14.35 -1.78
N ALA A 201 -3.82 -14.22 -2.61
CA ALA A 201 -2.43 -14.22 -2.16
C ALA A 201 -2.07 -12.92 -1.44
N GLY A 202 -2.40 -11.76 -2.03
CA GLY A 202 -2.15 -10.43 -1.45
C GLY A 202 -2.85 -10.21 -0.10
N GLU A 203 -4.11 -10.64 0.04
CA GLU A 203 -4.87 -10.55 1.31
C GLU A 203 -4.36 -11.51 2.40
N ARG A 204 -3.73 -12.63 2.03
CA ARG A 204 -3.17 -13.59 2.99
C ARG A 204 -1.89 -13.08 3.66
N ILE A 205 -1.05 -12.37 2.91
CA ILE A 205 0.29 -11.95 3.35
C ILE A 205 0.38 -10.45 3.68
N GLY A 206 -0.56 -9.64 3.18
CA GLY A 206 -0.56 -8.19 3.30
C GLY A 206 -1.95 -7.59 3.14
N CYS A 207 -2.16 -6.78 2.11
CA CYS A 207 -3.48 -6.29 1.70
C CYS A 207 -3.55 -6.12 0.18
N SER A 208 -4.73 -6.28 -0.41
CA SER A 208 -4.95 -6.04 -1.85
C SER A 208 -6.21 -5.20 -2.12
N CYS A 209 -6.30 -4.65 -3.33
CA CYS A 209 -7.51 -4.08 -3.89
C CYS A 209 -7.60 -4.33 -5.39
N SER A 210 -8.82 -4.46 -5.90
CA SER A 210 -9.10 -4.60 -7.33
C SER A 210 -9.90 -3.41 -7.83
N PHE A 211 -9.41 -2.73 -8.86
CA PHE A 211 -10.12 -1.65 -9.55
C PHE A 211 -11.11 -2.25 -10.56
N GLY A 212 -12.21 -2.82 -10.05
CA GLY A 212 -13.27 -3.35 -10.91
C GLY A 212 -14.04 -2.23 -11.62
N ASP A 213 -14.66 -2.56 -12.75
CA ASP A 213 -15.42 -1.61 -13.60
C ASP A 213 -16.54 -0.87 -12.84
N SER A 214 -17.02 -1.42 -11.72
CA SER A 214 -18.05 -0.82 -10.85
C SER A 214 -17.50 0.18 -9.81
N GLU A 215 -16.25 0.04 -9.34
CA GLU A 215 -15.74 0.92 -8.27
C GLU A 215 -15.42 2.34 -8.76
N ARG A 216 -15.03 2.51 -10.04
CA ARG A 216 -14.84 3.84 -10.64
C ARG A 216 -16.11 4.70 -10.60
N ALA A 217 -17.28 4.08 -10.68
CA ALA A 217 -18.57 4.76 -10.50
C ALA A 217 -18.93 4.93 -9.01
N SER A 218 -18.76 3.88 -8.20
CA SER A 218 -19.22 3.87 -6.80
C SER A 218 -18.43 4.82 -5.87
N MET A 219 -17.13 5.01 -6.11
CA MET A 219 -16.29 5.90 -5.29
C MET A 219 -16.63 7.40 -5.45
N MET A 220 -17.45 7.79 -6.43
CA MET A 220 -17.96 9.16 -6.56
C MET A 220 -19.31 9.40 -5.86
N SER A 221 -20.09 8.36 -5.51
CA SER A 221 -21.44 8.51 -4.95
C SER A 221 -21.53 8.52 -3.42
N THR A 222 -20.50 8.07 -2.70
CA THR A 222 -20.61 7.73 -1.26
C THR A 222 -20.27 8.85 -0.27
N ARG A 223 -20.25 10.13 -0.69
CA ARG A 223 -20.02 11.29 0.20
C ARG A 223 -21.12 12.37 0.21
N THR A 224 -22.28 12.11 -0.40
CA THR A 224 -23.43 13.05 -0.40
C THR A 224 -24.58 12.62 0.53
N SER A 225 -24.37 11.58 1.36
CA SER A 225 -25.37 11.03 2.29
C SER A 225 -24.98 11.22 3.76
N SER A 226 -24.78 12.47 4.18
CA SER A 226 -24.63 12.83 5.62
C SER A 226 -25.34 14.14 5.99
N ALA A 227 -26.34 14.53 5.21
CA ALA A 227 -27.20 15.68 5.46
C ALA A 227 -28.68 15.30 5.21
N ASN A 228 -29.23 14.48 6.13
CA ASN A 228 -30.67 14.39 6.44
C ASN A 228 -30.88 13.45 7.63
N ILE A 229 -30.56 13.94 8.83
CA ILE A 229 -31.14 13.43 10.08
C ILE A 229 -31.67 14.66 10.83
N GLU A 230 -32.76 15.23 10.31
CA GLU A 230 -33.57 16.22 11.04
C GLU A 230 -35.03 15.76 11.09
N LEU A 231 -35.51 15.67 12.33
CA LEU A 231 -36.90 15.71 12.79
C LEU A 231 -37.95 14.87 12.03
N SER A 232 -38.22 13.68 12.56
CA SER A 232 -39.60 13.16 12.64
C SER A 232 -39.89 12.55 14.01
N GLY A 233 -40.03 13.42 15.02
CA GLY A 233 -40.62 13.02 16.30
C GLY A 233 -42.16 13.01 16.19
N ALA A 234 -42.77 11.82 16.12
CA ALA A 234 -44.22 11.65 16.16
C ALA A 234 -44.61 10.25 16.66
N GLN A 235 -44.49 10.08 17.99
CA GLN A 235 -45.50 9.49 18.87
C GLN A 235 -46.51 8.50 18.26
N LYS A 236 -46.47 7.24 18.71
CA LYS A 236 -47.65 6.38 18.76
C LYS A 236 -47.57 5.36 19.91
N ASP A 237 -48.17 5.74 21.03
CA ASP A 237 -48.55 4.80 22.08
C ASP A 237 -49.60 3.84 21.52
N THR A 238 -49.36 2.54 21.60
CA THR A 238 -50.42 1.52 21.49
C THR A 238 -50.10 0.35 22.41
N ILE A 239 -50.45 0.57 23.67
CA ILE A 239 -50.79 -0.49 24.61
C ILE A 239 -51.76 -1.47 23.96
N ASN A 240 -51.44 -2.76 24.00
CA ASN A 240 -52.44 -3.82 23.94
C ASN A 240 -52.03 -4.96 24.87
N ALA A 241 -52.92 -5.26 25.81
CA ALA A 241 -52.77 -6.32 26.80
C ALA A 241 -53.67 -7.51 26.43
N THR A 242 -53.59 -8.56 27.24
CA THR A 242 -54.57 -9.69 27.37
C THR A 242 -54.35 -10.89 26.43
N GLY A 243 -54.56 -12.11 26.96
CA GLY A 243 -54.36 -13.40 26.29
C GLY A 243 -53.22 -14.22 26.93
N GLU A 244 -53.30 -14.67 28.18
CA GLU A 244 -54.16 -15.74 28.75
C GLU A 244 -53.52 -17.15 28.67
N VAL A 245 -53.63 -17.88 29.78
CA VAL A 245 -53.01 -19.19 30.16
C VAL A 245 -54.05 -20.30 29.78
N PRO A 246 -53.85 -21.66 29.79
CA PRO A 246 -52.88 -22.47 30.54
C PRO A 246 -52.35 -23.78 29.90
N ALA A 247 -51.51 -24.55 30.62
CA ALA A 247 -51.84 -25.91 31.11
C ALA A 247 -50.60 -26.80 31.42
N SER A 248 -50.70 -27.55 32.52
CA SER A 248 -49.89 -28.73 32.87
C SER A 248 -50.85 -29.94 32.97
N ALA A 249 -50.47 -31.22 32.97
CA ALA A 249 -49.19 -31.93 33.15
C ALA A 249 -49.32 -33.31 32.39
N PRO A 250 -48.67 -34.45 32.72
CA PRO A 250 -47.53 -34.75 33.61
C PRO A 250 -46.48 -35.69 32.93
N ALA A 251 -45.70 -36.42 33.75
CA ALA A 251 -44.80 -37.51 33.35
C ALA A 251 -45.53 -38.82 32.97
#